data_AF-A0A1J3FZ40-F1
#
_entry.id   AF-A0A1J3FZ40-F1
#
_cell.length_a   1.000
_cell.length_b   1.000
_cell.length_c   1.000
_cell.angle_alpha   90.00
_cell.angle_beta   90.00
_cell.angle_gamma   90.00
#
_symmetry.space_group_name_H-M   'P 1'
#
loop_
_entity.id
_entity.type
_entity.pdbx_description
1 polymer ?
#
loop_
_entity_poly.entity_id
_entity_poly.type
_entity_poly.pdbx_seq_one_letter_code
_entity_poly.pdbx_strand_id
1 'polypeptide(L)'
;DAMALLEDMERCGVKPDIVTWNSLLSGHAFKGLYKGTIEILKRMQIAGLKPNTSSISSLLQAVAEPKLLKLGKAIHGYVIRNQLWYDMYVGTTLIDM
;
A
#
# COMPACT_ATOMS: atom_id res chain seq x y z
N ASP A 1 -11.99 -0.41 14.31
CA ASP A 1 -11.48 -0.59 12.94
C ASP A 1 -10.16 0.17 12.82
N ALA A 2 -9.20 -0.27 11.99
CA ALA A 2 -7.87 0.34 11.93
C ALA A 2 -7.91 1.78 11.38
N MET A 3 -8.90 2.10 10.55
CA MET A 3 -9.17 3.46 10.08
C MET A 3 -9.66 4.39 11.19
N ALA A 4 -10.48 3.89 12.13
CA ALA A 4 -10.95 4.68 13.27
C ALA A 4 -9.79 5.11 14.19
N LEU A 5 -8.80 4.23 14.39
CA LEU A 5 -7.59 4.56 15.17
C LEU A 5 -6.75 5.65 14.49
N LEU A 6 -6.72 5.67 13.15
CA LEU A 6 -6.05 6.72 12.39
C LEU A 6 -6.76 8.07 12.56
N GLU A 7 -8.09 8.08 12.49
CA GLU A 7 -8.90 9.29 12.71
C GLU A 7 -8.75 9.82 14.14
N ASP A 8 -8.71 8.94 15.14
CA ASP A 8 -8.44 9.31 16.53
C ASP A 8 -7.03 9.92 16.68
N MET A 9 -6.02 9.33 16.03
CA MET A 9 -4.64 9.83 16.02
C MET A 9 -4.56 11.24 15.42
N GLU A 10 -5.21 11.46 14.27
CA GLU A 10 -5.31 12.76 13.60
C GLU A 10 -6.06 13.79 14.48
N ARG A 11 -7.15 13.38 15.14
CA ARG A 11 -7.92 14.25 16.06
C ARG A 11 -7.11 14.69 17.28
N CYS A 12 -6.19 13.86 17.75
CA CYS A 12 -5.26 14.19 18.83
C CYS A 12 -4.06 15.03 18.35
N GLY A 13 -4.02 15.44 17.08
CA GLY A 13 -2.93 16.25 16.52
C GLY A 13 -1.66 15.45 16.22
N VAL A 14 -1.73 14.11 16.27
CA VAL A 14 -0.59 13.25 15.97
C VAL A 14 -0.62 12.91 14.48
N LYS A 15 0.46 13.28 13.77
CA LYS A 15 0.55 13.01 12.32
C LYS A 15 1.01 11.57 12.06
N PRO A 16 0.26 10.79 11.25
CA PRO A 16 0.68 9.46 10.84
C PRO A 16 1.96 9.51 10.00
N ASP A 17 2.92 8.63 10.29
CA ASP A 17 4.15 8.50 9.53
C ASP A 17 4.12 7.29 8.58
N ILE A 18 5.22 7.09 7.84
CA ILE A 18 5.38 5.96 6.92
C ILE A 18 5.16 4.59 7.58
N VAL A 19 5.51 4.45 8.87
CA VAL A 19 5.35 3.20 9.63
C VAL A 19 3.89 2.99 9.99
N THR A 20 3.17 4.04 10.42
CA THR A 20 1.72 3.99 10.64
C THR A 20 0.98 3.56 9.37
N TRP A 21 1.28 4.18 8.23
CA TRP A 21 0.64 3.85 6.94
C TRP A 21 0.96 2.43 6.48
N ASN A 22 2.20 1.98 6.62
CA ASN A 22 2.60 0.62 6.26
C ASN A 22 1.94 -0.44 7.14
N SER A 23 1.73 -0.13 8.42
CA SER A 23 1.00 -1.01 9.35
C SER A 23 -0.48 -1.12 8.98
N LEU A 24 -1.10 -0.03 8.54
CA LEU A 24 -2.47 -0.04 8.04
C LEU A 24 -2.62 -0.83 6.74
N LEU A 25 -1.68 -0.64 5.80
CA LEU A 25 -1.64 -1.37 4.53
C LEU A 25 -1.51 -2.88 4.75
N SER A 26 -0.55 -3.31 5.56
CA SER A 26 -0.31 -4.74 5.81
C SER A 26 -1.50 -5.39 6.52
N GLY A 27 -2.11 -4.72 7.50
CA GLY A 27 -3.29 -5.21 8.20
C GLY A 27 -4.52 -5.39 7.31
N HIS A 28 -4.71 -4.51 6.32
CA HIS A 28 -5.79 -4.64 5.33
C HIS A 28 -5.48 -5.67 4.25
N ALA A 29 -4.24 -5.73 3.79
CA ALA A 29 -3.77 -6.72 2.82
C ALA A 29 -3.94 -8.14 3.35
N PHE A 30 -3.58 -8.40 4.61
CA PHE A 30 -3.75 -9.70 5.26
C PHE A 30 -5.21 -10.16 5.31
N LYS A 31 -6.15 -9.22 5.37
CA LYS A 31 -7.60 -9.51 5.37
C LYS A 31 -8.20 -9.62 3.96
N GLY A 32 -7.39 -9.50 2.89
CA GLY A 32 -7.86 -9.49 1.50
C GLY A 32 -8.69 -8.26 1.13
N LEU A 33 -8.62 -7.18 1.92
CA LEU A 33 -9.47 -6.00 1.75
C LEU A 33 -8.87 -5.03 0.72
N TYR A 34 -8.78 -5.46 -0.54
CA TYR A 34 -8.08 -4.69 -1.59
C TYR A 34 -8.55 -3.23 -1.70
N LYS A 35 -9.87 -2.98 -1.58
CA LYS A 35 -10.44 -1.62 -1.60
C LYS A 35 -9.91 -0.74 -0.47
N GLY A 36 -9.78 -1.30 0.73
CA GLY A 36 -9.25 -0.60 1.90
C GLY A 36 -7.77 -0.26 1.71
N THR A 37 -6.96 -1.19 1.21
CA THR A 37 -5.55 -0.95 0.87
C THR A 37 -5.37 0.18 -0.15
N ILE A 38 -6.24 0.28 -1.17
CA ILE A 38 -6.18 1.38 -2.15
C ILE A 38 -6.52 2.73 -1.50
N GLU A 39 -7.52 2.75 -0.62
CA GLU A 39 -7.92 3.97 0.07
C GLU A 39 -6.81 4.48 0.99
N ILE A 40 -6.19 3.57 1.74
CA ILE A 40 -5.03 3.86 2.59
C ILE A 40 -3.87 4.41 1.76
N LEU A 41 -3.60 3.81 0.60
CA LEU A 41 -2.56 4.28 -0.31
C LEU A 41 -2.81 5.72 -0.79
N LYS A 42 -4.04 6.04 -1.16
CA LYS A 42 -4.42 7.40 -1.58
C LYS A 42 -4.26 8.41 -0.45
N ARG A 43 -4.77 8.08 0.76
CA ARG A 43 -4.64 8.97 1.92
C ARG A 43 -3.18 9.23 2.30
N MET A 44 -2.35 8.19 2.25
CA MET A 44 -0.90 8.31 2.45
C MET A 44 -0.26 9.30 1.47
N GLN A 45 -0.61 9.21 0.18
CA GLN A 45 -0.12 10.13 -0.85
C GLN A 45 -0.62 11.57 -0.66
N ILE A 46 -1.90 11.73 -0.29
CA ILE A 46 -2.50 13.04 0.03
C ILE A 46 -1.80 13.68 1.25
N ALA A 47 -1.38 12.86 2.22
CA ALA A 47 -0.57 13.29 3.36
C ALA A 47 0.89 13.66 2.99
N GLY A 48 1.26 13.58 1.71
CA GLY A 48 2.60 13.91 1.21
C GLY A 48 3.64 12.80 1.39
N LEU A 49 3.23 11.62 1.84
CA LEU A 49 4.12 10.48 2.05
C LEU A 49 4.15 9.61 0.79
N LYS A 50 5.37 9.23 0.37
CA LYS A 50 5.57 8.37 -0.80
C LYS A 50 5.57 6.89 -0.39
N PRO A 51 4.75 6.05 -1.02
CA PRO A 51 4.83 4.60 -0.87
C PRO A 51 6.25 4.07 -1.06
N ASN A 52 6.70 3.24 -0.13
CA ASN A 52 8.00 2.58 -0.19
C ASN A 52 7.84 1.09 -0.54
N THR A 53 8.95 0.35 -0.56
CA THR A 53 8.93 -1.08 -0.91
C THR A 53 7.96 -1.87 -0.02
N SER A 54 7.94 -1.65 1.29
CA SER A 54 6.98 -2.30 2.21
C SER A 54 5.52 -1.96 1.91
N SER A 55 5.23 -0.71 1.54
CA SER A 55 3.88 -0.30 1.10
C SER A 55 3.47 -1.08 -0.16
N ILE A 56 4.37 -1.17 -1.13
CA ILE A 56 4.14 -1.85 -2.41
C ILE A 56 3.97 -3.35 -2.23
N SER A 57 4.81 -4.01 -1.43
CA SER A 57 4.69 -5.43 -1.14
C SER A 57 3.33 -5.77 -0.52
N SER A 58 2.86 -4.94 0.42
CA SER A 58 1.54 -5.12 1.05
C SER A 58 0.41 -4.96 0.03
N LEU A 59 0.52 -3.98 -0.87
CA LEU A 59 -0.46 -3.81 -1.95
C LEU A 59 -0.49 -5.00 -2.90
N LEU A 60 0.67 -5.50 -3.34
CA LEU A 60 0.76 -6.64 -4.25
C LEU A 60 0.14 -7.90 -3.65
N GLN A 61 0.35 -8.17 -2.35
CA GLN A 61 -0.33 -9.26 -1.64
C GLN A 61 -1.85 -9.11 -1.67
N ALA A 62 -2.36 -7.88 -1.49
CA ALA A 62 -3.79 -7.61 -1.52
C ALA A 62 -4.41 -7.72 -2.93
N VAL A 63 -3.61 -7.63 -3.99
CA VAL A 63 -4.08 -7.58 -5.38
C VAL A 63 -3.70 -8.79 -6.22
N ALA A 64 -3.16 -9.85 -5.60
CA ALA A 64 -2.73 -11.09 -6.27
C ALA A 64 -3.88 -11.90 -6.91
N GLU A 65 -5.11 -11.40 -6.91
CA GLU A 65 -6.23 -12.03 -7.60
C GLU A 65 -6.26 -11.68 -9.11
N PRO A 66 -6.55 -12.64 -10.01
CA PRO A 66 -6.59 -12.41 -11.46
C PRO A 66 -7.51 -11.27 -11.91
N LYS A 67 -8.56 -10.99 -11.13
CA LYS A 67 -9.54 -9.92 -11.42
C LYS A 67 -8.98 -8.50 -11.22
N LEU A 68 -7.79 -8.36 -10.63
CA LEU A 68 -7.18 -7.08 -10.27
C LEU A 68 -5.96 -6.71 -11.14
N LEU A 69 -5.80 -7.34 -12.30
CA LEU A 69 -4.67 -7.10 -13.23
C LEU A 69 -4.44 -5.62 -13.59
N LYS A 70 -5.51 -4.84 -13.79
CA LYS A 70 -5.39 -3.39 -14.07
C LYS A 70 -4.70 -2.62 -12.93
N LEU A 71 -5.01 -3.01 -11.69
CA LEU A 71 -4.42 -2.43 -10.49
C LEU A 71 -2.97 -2.89 -10.32
N GLY A 72 -2.68 -4.17 -10.58
CA GLY A 72 -1.31 -4.69 -10.64
C GLY A 72 -0.43 -3.89 -11.62
N LYS A 73 -0.94 -3.61 -12.83
CA LYS A 73 -0.24 -2.75 -13.83
C LYS A 73 -0.03 -1.32 -13.35
N ALA A 74 -0.98 -0.74 -12.63
CA ALA A 74 -0.83 0.60 -12.07
C ALA A 74 0.27 0.65 -10.99
N ILE A 75 0.30 -0.37 -10.12
CA ILE A 75 1.35 -0.55 -9.10
C ILE A 75 2.71 -0.78 -9.77
N HIS A 76 2.77 -1.63 -10.80
CA HIS A 76 3.98 -1.84 -11.59
C HIS A 76 4.55 -0.54 -12.16
N GLY A 77 3.70 0.27 -12.80
CA GLY A 77 4.11 1.57 -13.33
C GLY A 77 4.60 2.52 -12.23
N TYR A 78 4.01 2.47 -11.04
CA TYR A 78 4.48 3.25 -9.89
C TYR A 78 5.89 2.82 -9.46
N VAL A 79 6.15 1.51 -9.35
CA VAL A 79 7.45 0.94 -8.98
C VAL A 79 8.55 1.41 -9.92
N ILE A 80 8.32 1.34 -11.24
CA ILE A 80 9.28 1.79 -12.25
C ILE A 80 9.58 3.29 -12.11
N ARG A 81 8.53 4.12 -12.06
CA ARG A 81 8.69 5.59 -11.99
C ARG A 81 9.38 6.07 -10.71
N ASN A 82 9.32 5.28 -9.64
CA ASN A 82 9.93 5.62 -8.35
C ASN A 82 11.20 4.80 -8.05
N GLN A 83 11.74 4.06 -9.04
CA GLN A 83 12.96 3.27 -8.91
C GLN A 83 12.94 2.23 -7.77
N LEU A 84 11.75 1.71 -7.44
CA LEU A 84 11.56 0.74 -6.35
C LEU A 84 11.81 -0.71 -6.80
N TRP A 85 12.25 -0.92 -8.05
CA TRP A 85 12.41 -2.23 -8.68
C TRP A 85 13.67 -3.01 -8.28
N TYR A 86 14.62 -2.35 -7.60
CA TYR A 86 15.84 -3.01 -7.09
C TYR A 86 15.56 -3.95 -5.90
N ASP A 87 14.36 -3.89 -5.33
CA ASP A 87 13.93 -4.82 -4.27
C ASP A 87 13.46 -6.14 -4.90
N MET A 88 14.25 -7.19 -4.71
CA MET A 88 14.07 -8.54 -5.27
C MET A 88 12.64 -9.07 -5.05
N TYR A 89 11.99 -8.71 -3.94
CA TYR A 89 10.63 -9.15 -3.63
C TYR A 89 9.56 -8.53 -4.53
N VAL A 90 9.75 -7.28 -4.96
CA VAL A 90 8.82 -6.60 -5.88
C VAL A 90 8.94 -7.20 -7.28
N GLY A 91 10.15 -7.56 -7.70
CA GLY A 91 10.40 -8.22 -8.99
C GLY A 91 9.71 -9.58 -9.11
N THR A 92 9.79 -10.43 -8.07
CA THR A 92 9.17 -11.76 -8.09
C THR A 92 7.64 -11.71 -8.00
N THR A 93 7.09 -10.88 -7.10
CA THR A 93 5.63 -10.70 -7.01
C THR A 93 5.01 -10.13 -8.28
N LEU A 94 5.77 -9.37 -9.08
CA LEU A 94 5.33 -8.89 -10.39
C LEU A 94 5.31 -9.97 -11.48
N ILE A 95 6.17 -10.99 -11.36
CA ILE A 95 6.21 -12.14 -12.28
C ILE A 95 5.13 -13.16 -11.91
N ASP A 96 4.83 -13.32 -10.62
CA ASP A 96 3.84 -14.27 -10.10
C ASP A 96 2.38 -13.80 -10.28
N MET A 97 2.15 -12.51 -10.57
CA MET A 97 0.82 -11.96 -10.93
C MET A 97 0.42 -12.28 -12.37
#